data_AF-A0A2D0JUY4-F1
#
_entry.id   AF-A0A2D0JUY4-F1
#
_cell.length_a   1.000
_cell.length_b   1.000
_cell.length_c   1.000
_cell.angle_alpha   90.00
_cell.angle_beta   90.00
_cell.angle_gamma   90.00
#
_symmetry.space_group_name_H-M   'P 1'
#
loop_
_entity.id
_entity.type
_entity.pdbx_description
1 polymer ?
#
loop_
_entity_poly.entity_id
_entity_poly.type
_entity_poly.pdbx_seq_one_letter_code
_entity_poly.pdbx_strand_id
1 'polypeptide(L)'
;MNDKKPDEITLRDYFAAKAMQALATDLYATKAGCVFGSDDIARWAYVTADAMLNVREITMPKHPREFNFNVGDKLTHKTEDWGEAIITNIDGGQITIRTHFGREITYMSHFLSEKWNKINQEPPTGE
;
A
#
# COMPACT_ATOMS: atom_id res chain seq x y z
N MET A 1 26.95 -24.26 -20.80
CA MET A 1 25.49 -24.23 -20.92
C MET A 1 25.01 -23.08 -20.06
N ASN A 2 24.28 -22.12 -20.63
CA ASN A 2 23.73 -21.00 -19.88
C ASN A 2 22.56 -21.51 -19.03
N ASP A 3 22.77 -21.58 -17.72
CA ASP A 3 21.72 -21.81 -16.73
C ASP A 3 20.82 -20.57 -16.65
N LYS A 4 19.94 -20.40 -17.64
CA LYS A 4 18.80 -19.49 -17.49
C LYS A 4 17.89 -20.10 -16.43
N LYS A 5 17.87 -19.50 -15.24
CA LYS A 5 16.78 -19.74 -14.27
C LYS A 5 15.46 -19.62 -15.04
N PRO A 6 14.48 -20.52 -14.84
CA PRO A 6 13.16 -20.34 -15.41
C PRO A 6 12.66 -18.95 -15.01
N ASP A 7 12.21 -18.15 -15.98
CA ASP A 7 11.74 -16.78 -15.76
C ASP A 7 10.78 -16.79 -14.57
N GLU A 8 11.16 -16.10 -13.49
CA GLU A 8 10.43 -16.11 -12.24
C GLU A 8 9.09 -15.43 -12.46
N ILE A 9 7.98 -16.15 -12.24
CA ILE A 9 6.63 -15.63 -12.45
C ILE A 9 6.44 -14.40 -11.56
N THR A 10 6.19 -13.24 -12.18
CA THR A 10 6.01 -12.00 -11.42
C THR A 10 4.59 -11.93 -10.86
N LEU A 11 4.39 -11.08 -9.84
CA LEU A 11 3.05 -10.80 -9.32
C LEU A 11 2.11 -10.20 -10.40
N ARG A 12 2.69 -9.47 -11.36
CA ARG A 12 1.98 -8.94 -12.53
C ARG A 12 1.46 -10.08 -13.41
N ASP A 13 2.28 -11.08 -13.67
CA ASP A 13 1.89 -12.27 -14.46
C ASP A 13 0.81 -13.08 -13.76
N TYR A 14 0.89 -13.20 -12.43
CA TYR A 14 -0.17 -13.83 -11.64
C TYR A 14 -1.52 -13.11 -11.78
N PHE A 15 -1.54 -11.77 -11.68
CA PHE A 15 -2.77 -11.01 -11.87
C PHE A 15 -3.29 -11.05 -13.31
N ALA A 16 -2.41 -11.00 -14.30
CA ALA A 16 -2.79 -11.16 -15.70
C ALA A 16 -3.44 -12.53 -15.94
N ALA A 17 -2.86 -13.61 -15.41
CA ALA A 17 -3.44 -14.95 -15.51
C ALA A 17 -4.83 -15.04 -14.85
N LYS A 18 -5.03 -14.40 -13.69
CA LYS A 18 -6.35 -14.32 -13.03
C LYS A 18 -7.37 -13.54 -13.86
N ALA A 19 -6.97 -12.43 -14.47
CA ALA A 19 -7.84 -11.67 -15.36
C ALA A 19 -8.25 -12.51 -16.59
N MET A 20 -7.30 -13.18 -17.25
CA MET A 20 -7.60 -14.09 -18.36
C MET A 20 -8.56 -15.21 -17.94
N GLN A 21 -8.33 -15.82 -16.78
CA GLN A 21 -9.19 -16.88 -16.26
C GLN A 21 -10.63 -16.39 -16.01
N ALA A 22 -10.79 -15.20 -15.45
CA ALA A 22 -12.10 -14.60 -15.23
C ALA A 22 -12.84 -14.36 -16.56
N LEU A 23 -12.16 -13.77 -17.54
CA LEU A 23 -12.74 -13.52 -18.87
C LEU A 23 -13.14 -14.83 -19.56
N ALA A 24 -12.28 -15.83 -19.54
CA ALA A 24 -12.59 -17.14 -20.11
C ALA A 24 -13.83 -17.75 -19.43
N THR A 25 -13.89 -17.71 -18.11
CA THR A 25 -15.01 -18.27 -17.33
C THR A 25 -16.33 -17.57 -17.68
N ASP A 26 -16.32 -16.25 -17.83
CA ASP A 26 -17.50 -15.46 -18.20
C ASP A 26 -17.99 -15.77 -19.62
N LEU A 27 -17.08 -15.86 -20.59
CA LEU A 27 -17.40 -16.23 -21.97
C LEU A 27 -17.99 -17.64 -22.06
N TYR A 28 -17.43 -18.60 -21.30
CA TYR A 28 -17.99 -19.96 -21.19
C TYR A 28 -19.39 -19.95 -20.56
N ALA A 29 -19.60 -19.19 -19.48
CA ALA A 29 -20.89 -19.11 -18.79
C ALA A 29 -21.99 -18.48 -19.66
N THR A 30 -21.64 -17.46 -20.44
CA THR A 30 -22.58 -16.74 -21.31
C THR A 30 -22.82 -17.42 -22.66
N LYS A 31 -22.09 -18.52 -22.95
CA LYS A 31 -22.03 -19.15 -24.29
C LYS A 31 -21.69 -18.15 -25.41
N ALA A 32 -21.10 -17.02 -25.05
CA ALA A 32 -20.69 -16.02 -26.02
C ALA A 32 -19.43 -16.53 -26.71
N GLY A 33 -19.44 -16.50 -28.05
CA GLY A 33 -18.19 -16.64 -28.80
C GLY A 33 -17.28 -15.48 -28.45
N CYS A 34 -16.01 -15.76 -28.14
CA CYS A 34 -15.04 -14.70 -27.96
C CYS A 34 -14.72 -14.07 -29.32
N VAL A 35 -15.00 -12.77 -29.47
CA VAL A 35 -14.68 -12.01 -30.69
C VAL A 35 -13.23 -11.47 -30.64
N PHE A 36 -12.54 -11.64 -29.52
CA PHE A 36 -11.18 -11.17 -29.32
C PHE A 36 -10.16 -12.21 -29.74
N GLY A 37 -9.11 -11.77 -30.44
CA GLY A 37 -7.91 -12.57 -30.64
C GLY A 37 -7.17 -12.80 -29.33
N SER A 38 -6.36 -13.85 -29.27
CA SER A 38 -5.53 -14.18 -28.11
C SER A 38 -4.62 -13.02 -27.67
N ASP A 39 -4.13 -12.21 -28.61
CA ASP A 39 -3.28 -11.06 -28.32
C ASP A 39 -4.06 -9.92 -27.63
N ASP A 40 -5.32 -9.70 -28.01
CA ASP A 40 -6.19 -8.71 -27.38
C ASP A 40 -6.56 -9.10 -25.96
N ILE A 41 -6.82 -10.39 -25.73
CA ILE A 41 -7.07 -10.95 -24.40
C ILE A 41 -5.83 -10.77 -23.52
N ALA A 42 -4.65 -11.05 -24.06
CA ALA A 42 -3.40 -10.87 -23.32
C ALA A 42 -3.15 -9.41 -22.97
N ARG A 43 -3.30 -8.50 -23.94
CA ARG A 43 -3.16 -7.06 -23.72
C ARG A 43 -4.15 -6.56 -22.65
N TRP A 44 -5.42 -6.94 -22.74
CA TRP A 44 -6.43 -6.57 -21.75
C TRP A 44 -6.06 -7.07 -20.35
N ALA A 45 -5.65 -8.34 -20.24
CA ALA A 45 -5.28 -8.94 -18.96
C ALA A 45 -4.09 -8.24 -18.29
N TYR A 46 -3.08 -7.84 -19.06
CA TYR A 46 -1.94 -7.08 -18.52
C TYR A 46 -2.33 -5.65 -18.11
N VAL A 47 -3.24 -4.99 -18.84
CA VAL A 47 -3.80 -3.70 -18.41
C VAL A 47 -4.58 -3.84 -17.10
N THR A 48 -5.36 -4.91 -16.94
CA THR A 48 -6.05 -5.22 -15.68
C THR A 48 -5.07 -5.51 -14.55
N ALA A 49 -3.99 -6.26 -14.81
CA ALA A 49 -2.94 -6.52 -13.83
C ALA A 49 -2.26 -5.24 -13.35
N ASP A 50 -1.97 -4.30 -14.25
CA ASP A 50 -1.39 -3.00 -13.91
C ASP A 50 -2.35 -2.17 -13.05
N ALA A 51 -3.66 -2.18 -13.36
CA ALA A 51 -4.67 -1.54 -12.52
C ALA A 51 -4.75 -2.15 -11.11
N MET A 52 -4.69 -3.48 -11.00
CA MET A 52 -4.66 -4.18 -9.70
C MET A 52 -3.41 -3.84 -8.88
N LEU A 53 -2.25 -3.73 -9.53
CA LEU A 53 -1.01 -3.30 -8.88
C LEU A 53 -1.07 -1.85 -8.42
N ASN A 54 -1.58 -0.94 -9.25
CA ASN A 54 -1.75 0.46 -8.88
C ASN A 54 -2.70 0.61 -7.68
N VAL A 55 -3.82 -0.11 -7.67
CA VAL A 55 -4.72 -0.13 -6.51
C VAL A 55 -3.98 -0.67 -5.30
N ARG A 56 -3.17 -1.72 -5.45
CA ARG A 56 -2.37 -2.30 -4.36
C ARG A 56 -1.36 -1.30 -3.80
N GLU A 57 -0.69 -0.50 -4.63
CA GLU A 57 0.23 0.55 -4.18
C GLU A 57 -0.49 1.68 -3.42
N ILE A 58 -1.73 2.00 -3.80
CA ILE A 58 -2.55 3.03 -3.15
C ILE A 58 -3.18 2.48 -1.85
N THR A 59 -3.56 1.21 -1.83
CA THR A 59 -4.35 0.59 -0.73
C THR A 59 -3.52 -0.19 0.28
N MET A 60 -2.29 -0.58 -0.06
CA MET A 60 -1.42 -1.19 0.93
C MET A 60 -0.86 -0.11 1.86
N PRO A 61 -1.01 -0.29 3.19
CA PRO A 61 -0.36 0.60 4.13
C PRO A 61 1.15 0.48 3.95
N LYS A 62 1.77 1.51 3.38
CA LYS A 62 3.24 1.65 3.33
C LYS A 62 3.82 1.45 4.73
N HIS A 63 4.93 0.74 4.84
CA HIS A 63 5.46 0.40 6.17
C HIS A 63 5.74 1.70 6.95
N PRO A 64 5.43 1.80 8.26
CA PRO A 64 5.63 3.03 9.05
C PRO A 64 7.06 3.59 9.00
N ARG A 65 8.05 2.70 8.77
CA ARG A 65 9.48 3.05 8.53
C ARG A 65 9.71 3.89 7.27
N GLU A 66 8.87 3.77 6.24
CA GLU A 66 8.97 4.61 5.03
C GLU A 66 8.62 6.07 5.31
N PHE A 67 7.89 6.34 6.40
CA PHE A 67 7.56 7.69 6.87
C PHE A 67 8.43 8.13 8.07
N ASN A 68 9.44 7.34 8.43
CA ASN A 68 10.37 7.62 9.54
C ASN A 68 9.68 7.91 10.90
N PHE A 69 8.57 7.23 11.16
CA PHE A 69 7.87 7.26 12.45
C PHE A 69 8.34 6.13 13.37
N ASN A 70 8.60 6.48 14.64
CA ASN A 70 9.00 5.58 15.72
C ASN A 70 8.09 5.78 16.94
N VAL A 71 7.92 4.72 17.74
CA VAL A 71 7.25 4.84 19.05
C VAL A 71 8.01 5.84 19.91
N GLY A 72 7.28 6.75 20.55
CA GLY A 72 7.85 7.87 21.32
C GLY A 72 8.03 9.16 20.53
N ASP A 73 7.87 9.14 19.20
CA ASP A 73 7.89 10.37 18.40
C ASP A 73 6.73 11.30 18.81
N LYS A 74 7.06 12.59 18.90
CA LYS A 74 6.11 13.66 19.18
C LYS A 74 5.59 14.24 17.86
N LEU A 75 4.30 14.52 17.82
CA LEU A 75 3.58 14.96 16.64
C LEU A 75 2.77 16.22 16.95
N THR A 76 2.58 17.05 15.93
CA THR A 76 1.62 18.17 15.94
C THR A 76 0.68 18.06 14.76
N HIS A 77 -0.60 18.39 14.96
CA HIS A 77 -1.60 18.32 13.91
C HIS A 77 -1.41 19.49 12.94
N LYS A 78 -1.48 19.24 11.63
CA LYS A 78 -1.09 20.23 10.61
C LYS A 78 -2.04 21.41 10.50
N THR A 79 -3.33 21.20 10.76
CA THR A 79 -4.38 22.19 10.45
C THR A 79 -5.20 22.63 11.65
N GLU A 80 -5.10 21.94 12.78
CA GLU A 80 -5.96 22.15 13.95
C GLU A 80 -5.08 22.14 15.20
N ASP A 81 -5.46 22.89 16.23
CA ASP A 81 -4.73 22.93 17.49
C ASP A 81 -5.14 21.78 18.40
N TRP A 82 -4.50 20.63 18.19
CA TRP A 82 -4.68 19.42 18.99
C TRP A 82 -3.60 19.24 20.05
N GLY A 83 -2.76 20.26 20.28
CA GLY A 83 -1.56 20.13 21.09
C GLY A 83 -0.61 19.03 20.61
N GLU A 84 0.29 18.60 21.49
CA GLU A 84 1.23 17.52 21.21
C GLU A 84 0.55 16.14 21.30
N ALA A 85 0.83 15.27 20.33
CA ALA A 85 0.50 13.85 20.40
C ALA A 85 1.78 13.01 20.38
N ILE A 86 1.74 11.82 20.97
CA ILE A 86 2.89 10.90 21.05
C ILE A 86 2.51 9.57 20.40
N ILE A 87 3.38 9.01 19.56
CA ILE A 87 3.19 7.66 19.01
C ILE A 87 3.39 6.64 20.14
N THR A 88 2.35 5.84 20.43
CA THR A 88 2.38 4.82 21.50
C THR A 88 2.54 3.40 20.97
N ASN A 89 2.11 3.11 19.74
CA ASN A 89 2.23 1.78 19.15
C ASN A 89 2.36 1.86 17.62
N ILE A 90 3.07 0.89 17.04
CA ILE A 90 3.20 0.68 15.60
C ILE A 90 3.06 -0.82 15.33
N ASP A 91 2.04 -1.21 14.57
CA ASP A 91 1.77 -2.62 14.23
C ASP A 91 1.25 -2.74 12.79
N GLY A 92 1.91 -3.54 11.96
CA GLY A 92 1.40 -3.96 10.65
C GLY A 92 0.92 -2.86 9.70
N GLY A 93 1.51 -1.65 9.75
CA GLY A 93 1.07 -0.50 8.94
C GLY A 93 0.13 0.48 9.65
N GLN A 94 -0.29 0.16 10.87
CA GLN A 94 -1.06 1.02 11.76
C GLN A 94 -0.14 1.74 12.75
N ILE A 95 -0.52 2.97 13.10
CA ILE A 95 0.16 3.79 14.09
C ILE A 95 -0.89 4.31 15.08
N THR A 96 -0.70 4.02 16.36
CA THR A 96 -1.51 4.57 17.44
C THR A 96 -0.80 5.77 18.05
N ILE A 97 -1.53 6.87 18.19
CA ILE A 97 -1.07 8.08 18.88
C ILE A 97 -1.92 8.31 20.12
N ARG A 98 -1.32 8.90 21.15
CA ARG A 98 -2.01 9.45 22.30
C ARG A 98 -1.97 10.96 22.24
N THR A 99 -3.14 11.60 22.20
CA THR A 99 -3.25 13.07 22.19
C THR A 99 -3.03 13.64 23.59
N HIS A 100 -2.75 14.95 23.69
CA HIS A 100 -2.58 15.62 24.99
C HIS A 100 -3.82 15.52 25.89
N PHE A 101 -5.01 15.35 25.33
CA PHE A 101 -6.26 15.11 26.05
C PHE A 101 -6.37 13.68 26.61
N GLY A 102 -5.35 12.83 26.42
CA GLY A 102 -5.32 11.44 26.89
C GLY A 102 -6.08 10.45 26.00
N ARG A 103 -6.54 10.87 24.82
CA ARG A 103 -7.28 10.00 23.88
C ARG A 103 -6.31 9.24 22.97
N GLU A 104 -6.53 7.94 22.80
CA GLU A 104 -5.80 7.14 21.81
C GLU A 104 -6.55 7.09 20.48
N ILE A 105 -5.82 7.27 19.39
CA ILE A 105 -6.34 7.25 18.02
C ILE A 105 -5.39 6.44 17.14
N THR A 106 -5.93 5.49 16.39
CA THR A 106 -5.16 4.65 15.47
C THR A 106 -5.39 5.09 14.03
N TYR A 107 -4.30 5.28 13.29
CA TYR A 107 -4.29 5.66 11.88
C TYR A 107 -3.58 4.58 11.04
N MET A 108 -3.89 4.51 9.74
CA MET A 108 -2.90 3.94 8.81
C MET A 108 -1.74 4.90 8.68
N SER A 109 -0.54 4.36 8.52
CA SER A 109 0.72 5.11 8.41
C SER A 109 0.66 6.29 7.43
N HIS A 110 0.08 6.09 6.24
CA HIS A 110 -0.03 7.16 5.24
C HIS A 110 -0.99 8.28 5.69
N PHE A 111 -2.15 7.95 6.28
CA PHE A 111 -3.10 8.94 6.79
C PHE A 111 -2.53 9.74 7.95
N LEU A 112 -1.69 9.11 8.79
CA LEU A 112 -1.01 9.84 9.85
C LEU A 112 -0.08 10.90 9.25
N SER A 113 0.73 10.52 8.26
CA SER A 113 1.66 11.43 7.57
C SER A 113 0.95 12.60 6.88
N GLU A 114 -0.30 12.42 6.45
CA GLU A 114 -1.11 13.47 5.83
C GLU A 114 -1.58 14.51 6.86
N LYS A 115 -1.91 14.08 8.08
CA LYS A 115 -2.55 14.91 9.12
C LYS A 115 -1.60 15.47 10.18
N TRP A 116 -0.46 14.82 10.40
CA TRP A 116 0.47 15.14 11.48
C TRP A 116 1.87 15.41 10.95
N ASN A 117 2.54 16.38 11.56
CA ASN A 117 3.97 16.62 11.38
C ASN A 117 4.73 16.04 12.57
N LYS A 118 5.85 15.37 12.30
CA LYS A 118 6.82 15.03 13.36
C LYS A 118 7.45 16.31 13.88
N ILE A 119 7.47 16.45 15.20
CA ILE A 119 8.24 17.51 15.85
C ILE A 119 9.68 17.02 15.83
N ASN A 120 10.53 17.69 15.04
CA ASN A 120 11.95 17.36 14.96
C ASN A 120 12.53 17.32 16.38
N GLN A 121 12.98 16.15 16.84
CA GLN A 121 13.89 16.10 17.96
C GLN A 121 15.21 16.71 17.45
N GLU A 122 15.71 17.74 18.14
CA GLU A 122 17.07 18.22 17.90
C GLU A 122 18.02 17.00 17.92
N PRO A 123 19.06 16.98 17.06
CA PRO A 123 20.06 15.93 17.13
C PRO A 123 20.59 15.85 18.57
N PRO A 124 20.87 14.65 19.10
CA PRO A 124 21.48 14.55 20.41
C PRO A 124 22.77 15.36 20.37
N THR A 125 22.82 16.45 21.14
CA THR A 125 24.05 17.13 21.48
C THR A 125 24.96 16.07 22.08
N GLY A 126 25.92 15.61 21.29
CA GLY A 126 27.00 14.76 21.79
C GLY A 126 27.79 15.56 22.80
N GLU A 127 27.70 15.15 24.06
CA GLU A 127 28.74 15.36 25.06
C GLU A 127 29.72 14.19 25.01
#